data_AF-A0A5C8I3D1-F1
#
_entry.id   AF-A0A5C8I3D1-F1
#
_cell.length_a   1.000
_cell.length_b   1.000
_cell.length_c   1.000
_cell.angle_alpha   90.00
_cell.angle_beta   90.00
_cell.angle_gamma   90.00
#
_symmetry.space_group_name_H-M   'P 1'
#
loop_
_entity.id
_entity.type
_entity.pdbx_description
1 polymer ?
#
loop_
_entity_poly.entity_id
_entity_poly.type
_entity_poly.pdbx_seq_one_letter_code
_entity_poly.pdbx_strand_id
1 'polypeptide(L)' 'MEDPTQEQLEKSDNLEKRTIGGEIRYYVKNITKHWPVVVENEPDAAGHEAWWTPDGKFHATHAQLRRDSFVGVV' A
#
# COMPACT_ATOMS: atom_id res chain seq x y z
N MET A 1 -0.23 -17.28 -1.16
CA MET A 1 0.04 -16.29 -2.22
C MET A 1 1.45 -15.82 -2.00
N GLU A 2 2.30 -15.91 -3.02
CA GLU A 2 3.70 -15.45 -2.89
C GLU A 2 3.75 -13.93 -2.74
N ASP A 3 4.75 -13.44 -2.02
CA ASP A 3 5.01 -12.00 -1.91
C ASP A 3 5.42 -11.45 -3.29
N PRO A 4 4.93 -10.26 -3.69
CA PRO A 4 5.29 -9.66 -4.96
C PRO A 4 6.78 -9.33 -4.98
N THR A 5 7.42 -9.57 -6.12
CA THR A 5 8.82 -9.21 -6.32
C THR A 5 8.97 -7.69 -6.46
N GLN A 6 10.18 -7.18 -6.20
CA GLN A 6 10.50 -5.77 -6.39
C GLN A 6 10.16 -5.28 -7.81
N GLU A 7 10.38 -6.11 -8.84
CA GLU A 7 10.07 -5.76 -10.22
C GLU A 7 8.56 -5.60 -10.45
N GLN A 8 7.74 -6.45 -9.83
CA GLN A 8 6.28 -6.32 -9.87
C GLN A 8 5.81 -5.04 -9.17
N LEU A 9 6.44 -4.68 -8.04
CA LEU A 9 6.14 -3.46 -7.32
C LEU A 9 6.52 -2.20 -8.12
N GLU A 10 7.68 -2.22 -8.80
CA GLU A 10 8.15 -1.11 -9.65
C GLU A 10 7.31 -0.91 -10.91
N LYS A 11 6.71 -1.99 -11.43
CA LYS A 11 5.80 -1.93 -12.58
C LYS A 11 4.35 -1.57 -12.22
N SER A 12 4.01 -1.47 -10.93
CA SER A 12 2.64 -1.22 -10.51
C SER A 12 2.24 0.24 -10.66
N ASP A 13 1.20 0.52 -11.43
CA ASP A 13 0.64 1.87 -11.57
C ASP A 13 0.01 2.39 -10.25
N ASN A 14 -0.43 1.46 -9.40
CA ASN A 14 -1.11 1.75 -8.14
C ASN A 14 -0.14 2.07 -6.99
N LEU A 15 1.16 1.85 -7.18
CA LEU A 15 2.20 2.09 -6.18
C LEU A 15 3.09 3.28 -6.55
N GLU A 16 3.58 3.97 -5.53
CA GLU A 16 4.54 5.06 -5.62
C GLU A 16 5.79 4.69 -4.82
N LYS A 17 6.92 4.61 -5.53
CA LYS A 17 8.22 4.37 -4.91
C LYS A 17 8.67 5.65 -4.18
N ARG A 18 8.93 5.53 -2.88
CA ARG A 18 9.47 6.58 -2.03
C ARG A 18 10.70 6.05 -1.28
N THR A 19 11.65 6.94 -1.01
CA THR A 19 12.81 6.65 -0.16
C THR A 19 12.65 7.39 1.15
N ILE A 20 12.47 6.65 2.25
CA ILE A 20 12.24 7.20 3.60
C ILE A 20 13.35 6.70 4.51
N GLY A 21 14.15 7.60 5.08
CA GLY A 21 15.23 7.22 6.01
C GLY A 21 16.29 6.27 5.42
N GLY A 22 16.45 6.26 4.08
CA GLY A 22 17.36 5.34 3.37
C GLY A 22 16.72 4.02 2.93
N GLU A 23 15.45 3.77 3.27
CA GLU A 23 14.71 2.57 2.86
C GLU A 23 13.78 2.86 1.67
N ILE A 24 13.75 1.95 0.71
CA ILE A 24 12.77 1.98 -0.39
C ILE A 24 11.43 1.45 0.12
N ARG A 25 10.36 2.18 -0.15
CA ARG A 25 8.97 1.80 0.16
C ARG A 25 8.07 2.08 -1.03
N TYR A 26 7.17 1.17 -1.33
CA TYR A 26 6.21 1.27 -2.43
C TYR A 26 4.82 1.58 -1.87
N TYR A 27 4.49 2.85 -1.73
CA TYR A 27 3.26 3.33 -1.11
C TYR A 27 2.06 3.21 -2.06
N VAL A 28 0.89 2.88 -1.53
CA VAL A 28 -0.35 2.87 -2.31
C VAL A 28 -0.81 4.31 -2.54
N LYS A 29 -0.93 4.73 -3.82
CA LYS A 29 -1.24 6.12 -4.20
C LYS A 29 -2.63 6.59 -3.79
N ASN A 30 -3.61 5.67 -3.76
CA ASN A 30 -5.02 6.04 -3.60
C ASN A 30 -5.72 5.12 -2.58
N ILE A 31 -5.35 5.27 -1.31
CA ILE A 31 -5.94 4.51 -0.20
C ILE A 31 -7.47 4.59 -0.21
N THR A 32 -8.04 5.75 -0.56
CA THR A 32 -9.49 5.95 -0.56
C THR A 32 -10.21 5.13 -1.63
N LYS A 33 -9.59 4.96 -2.80
CA LYS A 33 -10.10 4.09 -3.87
C LYS A 33 -9.99 2.60 -3.51
N HIS A 34 -8.93 2.20 -2.82
CA HIS A 34 -8.66 0.79 -2.53
C HIS A 34 -9.28 0.31 -1.19
N TRP A 35 -9.54 1.22 -0.25
CA TRP A 35 -10.18 0.95 1.04
C TRP A 35 -11.23 2.01 1.40
N PRO A 36 -12.37 2.03 0.68
CA PRO A 36 -13.43 3.00 0.94
C PRO A 36 -13.97 2.89 2.37
N VAL A 37 -14.06 1.68 2.93
CA VAL A 37 -14.54 1.43 4.30
C VAL A 37 -13.66 2.10 5.37
N VAL A 38 -12.35 2.24 5.12
CA VAL A 38 -11.44 2.93 6.04
C VAL A 38 -11.75 4.43 6.05
N VAL A 39 -11.97 5.01 4.87
CA VAL A 39 -12.27 6.44 4.70
C VAL A 39 -13.66 6.80 5.21
N GLU A 40 -14.65 5.91 5.08
CA GLU A 40 -16.00 6.14 5.59
C GLU A 40 -16.05 6.20 7.12
N ASN A 41 -15.19 5.44 7.80
CA ASN A 41 -15.15 5.39 9.27
C ASN A 41 -14.14 6.38 9.88
N GLU A 42 -13.10 6.75 9.14
CA GLU A 42 -12.04 7.67 9.56
C GLU A 42 -11.87 8.75 8.45
N PRO A 43 -12.62 9.85 8.50
CA PRO A 43 -12.63 10.86 7.43
C PRO A 43 -11.29 11.61 7.27
N ASP A 44 -10.38 11.46 8.24
CA ASP A 44 -9.03 12.00 8.17
C ASP A 44 -8.09 11.00 7.49
N ALA A 45 -8.25 10.85 6.17
CA ALA A 45 -7.36 10.00 5.36
C ALA A 45 -5.89 10.46 5.41
N ALA A 46 -5.60 11.66 5.95
CA ALA A 46 -4.26 12.20 6.15
C ALA A 46 -3.55 11.50 7.33
N GLY A 47 -3.14 10.26 7.12
CA GLY A 47 -2.42 9.46 8.12
C GLY A 47 -2.49 7.96 7.85
N HIS A 48 -3.40 7.54 6.98
CA HIS A 48 -3.51 6.16 6.54
C HIS A 48 -2.59 5.92 5.35
N GLU A 49 -1.55 5.15 5.59
CA GLU A 49 -0.60 4.74 4.57
C GLU A 49 -0.54 3.22 4.53
N ALA A 50 -0.42 2.67 3.32
CA ALA A 50 -0.06 1.29 3.10
C ALA A 50 1.12 1.26 2.12
N TRP A 51 2.10 0.41 2.37
CA TRP A 51 3.26 0.27 1.50
C TRP A 51 3.80 -1.14 1.48
N TRP A 52 4.56 -1.42 0.43
CA TRP A 52 5.36 -2.62 0.33
C TRP A 52 6.84 -2.31 0.50
N THR A 53 7.58 -3.23 1.08
CA THR A 53 9.05 -3.23 1.06
C THR A 53 9.57 -3.99 -0.17
N PRO A 54 10.84 -3.83 -0.57
CA PRO A 54 11.40 -4.49 -1.76
C PRO A 54 11.39 -6.02 -1.69
N ASP A 55 11.39 -6.59 -0.48
CA ASP A 55 11.23 -8.03 -0.23
C ASP A 55 9.76 -8.50 -0.28
N GLY A 56 8.84 -7.63 -0.69
CA GLY A 56 7.45 -7.98 -0.92
C GLY A 56 6.59 -8.06 0.36
N LYS A 57 7.04 -7.51 1.49
CA LYS A 57 6.21 -7.47 2.70
C LYS A 57 5.29 -6.26 2.69
N PHE A 58 4.05 -6.48 3.12
CA PHE A 58 3.04 -5.43 3.23
C PHE A 58 3.02 -4.81 4.62
N HIS A 59 2.94 -3.49 4.67
CA HIS A 59 2.84 -2.69 5.89
C HIS A 59 1.72 -1.67 5.75
N ALA A 60 1.07 -1.34 6.86
CA ALA A 60 0.08 -0.27 6.91
C ALA A 60 0.08 0.41 8.28
N THR A 61 -0.25 1.69 8.31
CA THR A 61 -0.43 2.43 9.58
C THR A 61 -1.77 2.15 10.24
N HIS A 62 -2.78 1.72 9.47
CA HIS A 62 -4.13 1.46 9.97
C HIS A 62 -4.45 -0.04 10.02
N ALA A 63 -5.01 -0.51 11.13
CA ALA A 63 -5.22 -1.94 11.39
C ALA A 63 -6.25 -2.60 10.45
N GLN A 64 -7.11 -1.82 9.80
CA GLN A 64 -8.09 -2.31 8.85
C GLN A 64 -7.55 -2.40 7.41
N LEU A 65 -6.41 -1.78 7.11
CA LEU A 65 -5.77 -1.90 5.79
C LEU A 65 -5.11 -3.28 5.70
N ARG A 66 -5.54 -4.09 4.73
CA ARG A 66 -5.03 -5.45 4.53
C ARG A 66 -4.69 -5.72 3.08
N ARG A 67 -3.53 -6.30 2.83
CA ARG A 67 -3.01 -6.66 1.50
C ARG A 67 -4.07 -7.29 0.59
N ASP A 68 -4.84 -8.25 1.08
CA ASP A 68 -5.84 -9.00 0.31
C ASP A 68 -6.90 -8.09 -0.35
N SER A 69 -7.23 -6.97 0.30
CA SER A 69 -8.19 -6.01 -0.22
C SER A 69 -7.66 -5.19 -1.41
N PHE A 70 -6.33 -5.08 -1.54
CA PHE A 70 -5.67 -4.38 -2.66
C PHE A 70 -5.43 -5.30 -3.86
N VAL A 71 -5.15 -6.58 -3.61
CA VAL A 71 -4.75 -7.56 -4.63
C VAL A 71 -5.86 -7.87 -5.65
N GLY A 72 -7.09 -7.38 -5.45
CA GLY A 72 -8.18 -7.48 -6.44
C GLY A 72 -8.00 -6.66 -7.72
N VAL A 73 -6.90 -5.93 -7.89
CA VAL A 73 -6.70 -4.95 -9.00
C VAL A 73 -5.31 -5.05 -9.66
N VAL A 74 -4.47 -6.03 -9.30
CA VAL A 74 -3.11 -6.19 -9.86
C VAL A 74 -3.00 -7.47 -10.68
#